data_AF-A0A4R9R0X2-F1
#
_entry.id   AF-A0A4R9R0X2-F1
#
_cell.length_a   1.000
_cell.length_b   1.000
_cell.length_c   1.000
_cell.angle_alpha   90.00
_cell.angle_beta   90.00
_cell.angle_gamma   90.00
#
_symmetry.space_group_name_H-M   'P 1'
#
loop_
_entity.id
_entity.type
_entity.pdbx_description
1 polymer ?
#
loop_
_entity_poly.entity_id
_entity_poly.type
_entity_poly.pdbx_seq_one_letter_code
_entity_poly.pdbx_strand_id
1 'polypeptide(L)' 'MKNLLQQFIEDETGATAVEYGLIVVVLSLAIIAGVQQAADGLVWLFTDNNSKLANAFAH' A
#
# COMPACT_ATOMS: atom_id res chain seq x y z
N MET A 1 11.60 41.34 5.06
CA MET A 1 10.41 40.66 4.49
C MET A 1 10.61 40.26 3.04
N LYS A 2 11.07 41.14 2.13
CA LYS A 2 11.35 40.76 0.73
C LYS A 2 12.27 39.54 0.58
N ASN A 3 13.38 39.48 1.32
CA ASN A 3 14.30 38.32 1.27
C ASN A 3 13.72 37.02 1.82
N LEU A 4 12.76 37.04 2.75
CA LEU A 4 12.17 35.82 3.30
C LEU A 4 11.17 35.20 2.31
N LEU A 5 10.39 36.05 1.64
CA LEU A 5 9.49 35.63 0.57
C LEU A 5 10.27 35.13 -0.65
N GLN A 6 11.43 35.71 -0.94
CA GLN A 6 12.29 35.29 -2.04
C GLN A 6 12.93 33.92 -1.76
N GLN A 7 13.42 33.70 -0.53
CA GLN A 7 13.93 32.40 -0.08
C GLN A 7 12.83 31.32 -0.01
N PHE A 8 11.59 31.67 0.31
CA PHE A 8 10.44 30.74 0.29
C PHE A 8 10.02 30.35 -1.13
N ILE A 9 10.14 31.27 -2.08
CA ILE A 9 9.87 31.03 -3.51
C ILE A 9 10.99 30.21 -4.17
N GLU A 10 12.22 30.34 -3.70
CA GLU A 10 13.40 29.56 -4.14
C GLU A 10 13.53 28.20 -3.42
N ASP A 11 12.64 27.88 -2.47
CA ASP A 11 12.66 26.64 -1.69
C ASP A 11 12.00 25.47 -2.45
N GLU A 12 12.74 24.89 -3.39
CA GLU A 12 12.35 23.66 -4.09
C GLU A 12 12.48 22.39 -3.22
N THR A 13 12.96 22.50 -1.97
CA THR A 13 13.17 21.35 -1.09
C THR A 13 11.87 20.76 -0.52
N GLY A 14 10.75 21.49 -0.62
CA GLY A 14 9.42 21.04 -0.23
C GLY A 14 8.64 20.27 -1.31
N ALA A 15 8.98 20.45 -2.60
CA ALA A 15 8.30 19.77 -3.70
C ALA A 15 8.64 18.27 -3.77
N THR A 16 9.85 17.90 -3.36
CA THR A 16 10.37 16.52 -3.42
C THR A 16 9.82 15.61 -2.32
N ALA A 17 9.52 16.12 -1.12
CA ALA A 17 8.98 15.31 -0.03
C ALA A 17 7.51 14.92 -0.23
N VAL A 18 6.70 15.80 -0.85
CA VAL A 18 5.30 15.53 -1.14
C VAL A 18 5.15 14.54 -2.30
N GLU A 19 5.99 14.64 -3.32
CA GLU A 19 5.92 13.75 -4.50
C GLU A 19 6.42 12.34 -4.18
N TYR A 20 7.56 12.19 -3.50
CA TYR A 20 8.00 10.88 -3.03
C TYR A 20 7.09 10.34 -1.92
N GLY A 21 6.50 11.21 -1.09
CA GLY A 21 5.46 10.84 -0.14
C GLY A 21 4.22 10.25 -0.82
N LEU A 22 3.74 10.85 -1.90
CA LEU A 22 2.61 10.35 -2.68
C LEU A 22 2.89 8.99 -3.31
N ILE A 23 4.10 8.81 -3.87
CA ILE A 23 4.53 7.52 -4.42
C ILE A 23 4.54 6.43 -3.33
N VAL A 24 5.10 6.72 -2.16
CA VAL A 24 5.14 5.77 -1.02
C VAL A 24 3.74 5.44 -0.53
N VAL A 25 2.82 6.41 -0.48
CA VAL A 25 1.42 6.18 -0.08
C VAL A 25 0.73 5.25 -1.07
N VAL A 26 0.83 5.50 -2.37
CA VAL A 26 0.20 4.67 -3.41
C VAL A 26 0.78 3.25 -3.40
N LEU A 27 2.12 3.11 -3.28
CA LEU A 27 2.77 1.81 -3.17
C LEU A 27 2.32 1.05 -1.91
N SER A 28 2.22 1.73 -0.77
CA SER A 28 1.76 1.14 0.48
C SER A 28 0.32 0.63 0.37
N LEU A 29 -0.58 1.41 -0.25
CA LEU A 29 -1.96 0.99 -0.47
C LEU A 29 -2.06 -0.22 -1.40
N ALA A 30 -1.27 -0.25 -2.48
CA ALA A 30 -1.22 -1.39 -3.39
C ALA A 30 -0.71 -2.66 -2.69
N ILE A 31 0.34 -2.54 -1.85
CA ILE A 31 0.88 -3.65 -1.06
C ILE A 31 -0.18 -4.14 -0.07
N ILE A 32 -0.81 -3.25 0.70
CA ILE A 32 -1.84 -3.62 1.68
C ILE A 32 -3.00 -4.35 0.99
N ALA A 33 -3.48 -3.83 -0.14
CA ALA A 33 -4.57 -4.46 -0.89
C ALA A 33 -4.19 -5.85 -1.45
N GLY A 34 -2.94 -6.01 -1.92
CA GLY A 34 -2.44 -7.30 -2.38
C GLY A 34 -2.27 -8.31 -1.25
N VAL A 35 -1.69 -7.88 -0.13
CA VAL A 35 -1.49 -8.71 1.07
C VAL A 35 -2.83 -9.11 1.67
N GLN A 36 -3.81 -8.22 1.72
CA GLN A 36 -5.15 -8.53 2.23
C GLN A 36 -5.80 -9.65 1.42
N GLN A 37 -5.78 -9.57 0.09
CA GLN A 37 -6.33 -10.62 -0.78
C GLN A 37 -5.60 -11.96 -0.61
N ALA A 38 -4.27 -11.93 -0.49
CA ALA A 38 -3.50 -13.14 -0.22
C ALA A 38 -3.84 -13.74 1.14
N ALA A 39 -3.98 -12.92 2.18
CA ALA A 39 -4.37 -13.34 3.52
C ALA A 39 -5.78 -13.97 3.52
N ASP A 40 -6.75 -13.33 2.88
CA ASP A 40 -8.12 -13.85 2.77
C ASP A 40 -8.15 -15.18 2.01
N GLY A 41 -7.36 -15.29 0.94
CA GLY A 41 -7.20 -16.54 0.19
C GLY A 41 -6.59 -17.68 1.03
N LEU A 42 -5.59 -17.36 1.87
CA LEU A 42 -4.99 -18.33 2.80
C LEU A 42 -5.98 -18.74 3.91
N VAL A 43 -6.67 -17.78 4.52
CA VAL A 43 -7.68 -18.05 5.55
C VAL A 43 -8.77 -18.95 4.99
N TRP A 44 -9.28 -18.65 3.80
CA TRP A 44 -10.26 -19.49 3.12
C TRP A 44 -9.72 -20.90 2.86
N LEU A 45 -8.48 -21.02 2.35
CA LEU A 45 -7.87 -22.30 2.04
C LEU A 45 -7.80 -23.24 3.25
N PHE A 46 -7.54 -22.71 4.46
CA PHE A 46 -7.33 -23.52 5.66
C PHE A 46 -8.51 -23.61 6.62
N THR A 47 -9.46 -22.67 6.57
CA THR A 47 -10.54 -22.58 7.58
C THR A 47 -11.90 -23.02 7.04
N ASP A 48 -12.11 -22.94 5.73
CA ASP A 48 -13.40 -23.24 5.12
C ASP A 48 -13.54 -24.74 4.76
N ASN A 49 -14.68 -25.36 5.08
CA ASN A 49 -14.95 -26.77 4.76
C ASN A 49 -15.17 -26.99 3.25
N ASN A 50 -15.46 -25.93 2.51
CA ASN A 50 -15.59 -25.95 1.06
C ASN A 50 -14.34 -25.38 0.37
N SER A 51 -13.24 -25.23 1.13
CA SER A 51 -11.97 -24.78 0.56
C SER A 51 -11.43 -25.75 -0.48
N LYS A 52 -10.53 -25.28 -1.34
CA LYS A 52 -9.82 -26.17 -2.29
C LYS A 52 -9.05 -27.27 -1.56
N LEU A 53 -8.48 -26.96 -0.40
CA LEU A 53 -7.74 -27.92 0.42
C LEU A 53 -8.67 -29.00 0.96
N ALA A 54 -9.78 -28.61 1.60
CA ALA A 54 -10.76 -29.54 2.14
C ALA A 54 -11.36 -30.44 1.05
N ASN A 55 -11.72 -29.86 -0.10
CA ASN A 55 -12.24 -30.60 -1.24
C ASN A 55 -11.23 -31.61 -1.82
N ALA A 56 -9.94 -31.28 -1.85
CA ALA A 56 -8.89 -32.19 -2.31
C ALA A 56 -8.71 -33.43 -1.41
N PHE A 57 -9.15 -33.37 -0.16
CA PHE A 57 -9.14 -34.50 0.78
C PHE A 57 -10.51 -35.16 0.95
N ALA A 58 -11.58 -34.56 0.41
CA ALA A 58 -12.95 -35.04 0.56
C ALA A 58 -13.28 -36.25 -0.33
N HIS A 59 -12.44 -36.60 -1.31
CA HIS A 59 -12.57 -37.81 -2.11
C HIS A 59 -11.29 -38.23 -2.82
#